data_AF-A0A1H7ITT4-F1
#
_entry.id   AF-A0A1H7ITT4-F1
#
_cell.length_a   1.000
_cell.length_b   1.000
_cell.length_c   1.000
_cell.angle_alpha   90.00
_cell.angle_beta   90.00
_cell.angle_gamma   90.00
#
_symmetry.space_group_name_H-M   'P 1'
#
loop_
_entity.id
_entity.type
_entity.pdbx_description
1 polymer ?
#
loop_
_entity_poly.entity_id
_entity_poly.type
_entity_poly.pdbx_seq_one_letter_code
_entity_poly.pdbx_strand_id
1 'polypeptide(L)'
;MKNSKAITAIDIIAFLLNDLLGWFIIIMYDITNVFGKFQDLKLHRALIVVGIVHIILSMICNVFFFKNERTKHHIQIGNKLFIYNIVMTFCPYLYLAFTQIVS
;
A
#
# COMPACT_ATOMS: atom_id res chain seq x y z
N MET A 1 -23.13 -6.56 -21.50
CA MET A 1 -22.13 -5.77 -20.74
C MET A 1 -22.83 -4.87 -19.73
N LYS A 2 -23.03 -5.31 -18.47
CA LYS A 2 -23.71 -4.51 -17.42
C LYS A 2 -22.91 -4.36 -16.11
N ASN A 3 -21.73 -5.00 -15.99
CA ASN A 3 -20.95 -5.07 -14.74
C ASN A 3 -19.75 -4.11 -14.63
N SER A 4 -19.54 -3.20 -15.59
CA SER A 4 -18.34 -2.33 -15.60
C SER A 4 -18.21 -1.44 -14.35
N LYS A 5 -19.32 -0.91 -13.84
CA LYS A 5 -19.29 0.05 -12.71
C LYS A 5 -19.05 -0.64 -11.36
N ALA A 6 -19.70 -1.78 -11.11
CA ALA A 6 -19.52 -2.53 -9.87
C ALA A 6 -18.09 -3.05 -9.72
N ILE A 7 -17.51 -3.57 -10.81
CA ILE A 7 -16.10 -4.03 -10.82
C ILE A 7 -15.16 -2.85 -10.54
N THR A 8 -15.39 -1.70 -11.18
CA THR A 8 -14.56 -0.50 -10.95
C THR A 8 -14.65 -0.02 -9.50
N ALA A 9 -15.84 -0.07 -8.87
CA ALA A 9 -16.00 0.30 -7.47
C ALA A 9 -15.24 -0.65 -6.52
N ILE A 10 -15.29 -1.95 -6.79
CA ILE A 10 -14.53 -2.95 -6.03
C ILE A 10 -13.02 -2.70 -6.16
N ASP A 11 -12.54 -2.40 -7.37
CA ASP A 11 -11.12 -2.09 -7.62
C ASP A 11 -10.68 -0.86 -6.79
N ILE A 12 -11.48 0.21 -6.79
CA ILE A 12 -11.20 1.43 -6.01
C ILE A 12 -11.16 1.12 -4.51
N ILE A 13 -12.11 0.34 -3.99
CA ILE A 13 -12.15 -0.05 -2.58
C ILE A 13 -10.92 -0.88 -2.22
N ALA A 14 -10.53 -1.84 -3.07
CA ALA A 14 -9.33 -2.65 -2.85
C ALA A 14 -8.06 -1.81 -2.77
N PHE A 15 -7.92 -0.79 -3.64
CA PHE A 15 -6.79 0.14 -3.59
C PHE A 15 -6.80 1.02 -2.34
N LEU A 16 -7.96 1.53 -1.92
CA LEU A 16 -8.08 2.31 -0.68
C LEU A 16 -7.73 1.48 0.56
N LEU A 17 -8.16 0.22 0.62
CA LEU A 17 -7.81 -0.67 1.72
C LEU A 17 -6.31 -0.99 1.75
N ASN A 18 -5.69 -1.16 0.57
CA ASN A 18 -4.26 -1.39 0.46
C ASN A 18 -3.44 -0.18 0.93
N ASP A 19 -3.86 1.03 0.58
CA ASP A 19 -3.25 2.28 1.03
C ASP A 19 -3.41 2.48 2.55
N LEU A 20 -4.63 2.29 3.07
CA LEU A 20 -4.92 2.37 4.51
C LEU A 20 -4.05 1.39 5.32
N LEU A 21 -3.83 0.18 4.81
CA LEU A 21 -2.97 -0.80 5.44
C LEU A 21 -1.51 -0.34 5.49
N GLY A 22 -1.01 0.29 4.42
CA GLY A 22 0.33 0.89 4.40
C GLY A 22 0.49 1.96 5.49
N TRP A 23 -0.46 2.89 5.57
CA TRP A 23 -0.47 3.91 6.64
C TRP A 23 -0.58 3.31 8.04
N PHE A 24 -1.40 2.27 8.21
CA PHE A 24 -1.53 1.60 9.50
C PHE A 24 -0.22 0.99 9.99
N ILE A 25 0.56 0.35 9.10
CA ILE A 25 1.89 -0.21 9.42
C ILE A 25 2.82 0.89 9.92
N ILE A 26 2.83 2.04 9.25
CA ILE A 26 3.69 3.18 9.61
C ILE A 26 3.26 3.83 10.92
N ILE A 27 1.96 4.03 11.15
CA ILE A 27 1.46 4.57 12.42
C ILE A 27 1.87 3.66 13.59
N MET A 28 1.73 2.34 13.42
CA MET A 28 2.17 1.39 14.44
C MET A 28 3.68 1.45 14.66
N TYR A 29 4.46 1.59 13.58
CA TYR A 29 5.90 1.76 13.67
C TYR A 29 6.26 3.03 14.47
N ASP A 30 5.66 4.17 14.16
CA ASP A 30 5.92 5.43 14.87
C ASP A 30 5.52 5.36 16.35
N ILE A 31 4.39 4.70 16.68
CA ILE A 31 3.96 4.49 18.07
C ILE A 31 5.00 3.71 18.87
N THR A 32 5.63 2.70 18.27
CA THR A 32 6.70 1.94 18.93
C THR A 32 7.98 2.74 19.14
N ASN A 33 8.18 3.85 18.41
CA ASN A 33 9.37 4.70 18.51
C ASN A 33 9.17 5.93 19.43
N VAL A 34 8.04 6.65 19.28
CA VAL A 34 7.79 7.97 19.90
C VAL A 34 7.33 7.87 21.36
N PHE A 35 6.61 6.82 21.72
CA PHE A 35 6.16 6.62 23.09
C PHE A 35 6.99 5.52 23.73
N GLY A 36 7.94 5.90 24.59
CA GLY A 36 8.77 4.98 25.42
C GLY A 36 7.99 3.94 26.26
N LYS A 37 6.67 3.86 26.13
CA LYS A 37 5.78 2.80 26.63
C LYS A 37 5.75 1.53 25.76
N PHE A 38 6.11 1.59 24.47
CA PHE A 38 5.98 0.45 23.53
C PHE A 38 7.27 0.10 22.78
N GLN A 39 8.43 0.43 23.35
CA GLN A 39 9.77 0.11 22.80
C GLN A 39 10.11 -1.39 22.89
N ASP A 40 9.24 -2.27 22.43
CA ASP A 40 9.67 -3.63 22.14
C ASP A 40 10.48 -3.61 20.84
N LEU A 41 11.81 -3.68 20.98
CA LEU A 41 12.75 -3.72 19.87
C LEU A 41 12.44 -4.83 18.86
N LYS A 42 11.86 -5.96 19.31
CA LYS A 42 11.44 -7.05 18.42
C LYS A 42 10.21 -6.67 17.62
N LEU A 43 9.20 -6.08 18.26
CA LEU A 43 7.99 -5.61 17.59
C LEU A 43 8.30 -4.50 16.57
N HIS A 44 9.14 -3.54 16.97
CA HIS A 44 9.59 -2.44 16.12
C HIS A 44 10.28 -2.94 14.84
N ARG A 45 11.20 -3.91 14.97
CA ARG A 45 11.85 -4.56 13.80
C ARG A 45 10.88 -5.39 12.98
N ALA A 46 9.93 -6.08 13.63
CA ALA A 46 8.91 -6.87 12.93
C ALA A 46 8.03 -5.98 12.04
N LEU A 47 7.66 -4.78 12.49
CA LEU A 47 6.87 -3.83 11.71
C LEU A 47 7.59 -3.34 10.44
N ILE A 48 8.92 -3.17 10.49
CA ILE A 48 9.73 -2.88 9.29
C ILE A 48 9.61 -4.03 8.28
N VAL A 49 9.77 -5.28 8.75
CA VAL A 49 9.66 -6.46 7.88
C VAL A 49 8.26 -6.56 7.28
N VAL A 50 7.22 -6.31 8.07
CA VAL A 50 5.83 -6.27 7.58
C VAL A 50 5.65 -5.20 6.52
N GLY A 51 6.24 -4.01 6.70
CA GLY A 51 6.22 -2.95 5.69
C GLY A 51 6.88 -3.36 4.37
N ILE A 52 8.05 -4.00 4.43
CA ILE A 52 8.74 -4.50 3.22
C ILE A 52 7.89 -5.55 2.50
N VAL A 53 7.32 -6.50 3.26
CA VAL A 53 6.44 -7.54 2.70
C VAL A 53 5.19 -6.93 2.07
N HIS A 54 4.58 -5.93 2.73
CA HIS A 54 3.42 -5.20 2.18
C HIS A 54 3.77 -4.54 0.85
N ILE A 55 4.87 -3.80 0.75
CA ILE A 55 5.33 -3.18 -0.51
C ILE A 55 5.46 -4.22 -1.63
N ILE A 56 6.14 -5.34 -1.37
CA ILE A 56 6.37 -6.40 -2.37
C ILE A 56 5.05 -7.00 -2.83
N LEU A 57 4.16 -7.37 -1.90
CA LEU A 57 2.87 -7.96 -2.21
C LEU A 57 1.96 -6.97 -2.95
N SER A 58 1.92 -5.70 -2.52
CA SER A 58 1.15 -4.66 -3.20
C SER A 58 1.63 -4.42 -4.64
N MET A 59 2.94 -4.48 -4.90
CA MET A 59 3.49 -4.40 -6.26
C MET A 59 3.11 -5.61 -7.12
N ILE A 60 3.23 -6.83 -6.56
CA ILE A 60 2.81 -8.06 -7.24
C ILE A 60 1.32 -7.96 -7.57
N CYS A 61 0.48 -7.60 -6.61
CA CYS A 61 -0.95 -7.46 -6.81
C CYS A 61 -1.28 -6.45 -7.91
N ASN A 62 -0.62 -5.29 -7.89
CA ASN A 62 -0.76 -4.27 -8.92
C ASN A 62 -0.40 -4.79 -10.32
N VAL A 63 0.75 -5.43 -10.48
CA VAL A 63 1.22 -5.87 -11.80
C VAL A 63 0.42 -7.06 -12.32
N PHE A 64 0.14 -8.07 -11.49
CA PHE A 64 -0.53 -9.29 -11.94
C PHE A 64 -2.03 -9.11 -12.13
N PHE A 65 -2.75 -8.59 -11.12
CA PHE A 65 -4.21 -8.51 -11.19
C PHE A 65 -4.70 -7.31 -12.00
N PHE A 66 -3.95 -6.22 -12.08
CA PHE A 66 -4.46 -4.99 -12.69
C PHE A 66 -3.79 -4.63 -13.99
N LYS A 67 -2.48 -4.86 -14.17
CA LYS A 67 -1.84 -4.64 -15.47
C LYS A 67 -2.24 -5.75 -16.44
N ASN A 68 -1.92 -7.02 -16.14
CA ASN A 68 -2.06 -8.12 -17.09
C ASN A 68 -3.53 -8.49 -17.43
N GLU A 69 -4.39 -8.68 -16.41
CA GLU A 69 -5.80 -9.03 -16.61
C GLU A 69 -6.59 -7.91 -17.32
N ARG A 70 -6.34 -6.64 -17.01
CA ARG A 70 -7.12 -5.53 -17.57
C ARG A 70 -6.67 -5.10 -18.96
N THR A 71 -5.38 -5.25 -19.31
CA THR A 71 -4.96 -5.14 -20.72
C THR A 71 -5.64 -6.17 -21.60
N LYS A 72 -5.87 -7.39 -21.08
CA LYS A 72 -6.59 -8.45 -21.80
C LYS A 72 -8.08 -8.13 -21.99
N HIS A 73 -8.66 -7.29 -21.13
CA HIS A 73 -10.07 -6.91 -21.15
C HIS A 73 -10.36 -5.46 -21.62
N HIS A 74 -9.37 -4.73 -22.14
CA HIS A 74 -9.51 -3.38 -22.74
C HIS A 74 -10.14 -2.29 -21.83
N ILE A 75 -9.92 -2.34 -20.51
CA ILE A 75 -10.53 -1.39 -19.57
C ILE A 75 -9.61 -0.17 -19.36
N GLN A 76 -9.91 0.96 -20.03
CA GLN A 76 -9.08 2.19 -20.04
C GLN A 76 -8.87 2.87 -18.68
N ILE A 77 -9.79 2.72 -17.71
CA ILE A 77 -9.65 3.28 -16.35
C ILE A 77 -8.45 2.68 -15.59
N GLY A 78 -7.99 1.49 -15.97
CA GLY A 78 -6.95 0.75 -15.26
C GLY A 78 -5.61 1.50 -15.15
N ASN A 79 -5.19 2.23 -16.19
CA ASN A 79 -3.82 2.77 -16.21
C ASN A 79 -3.61 3.96 -15.24
N LYS A 80 -4.58 4.88 -15.16
CA LYS A 80 -4.49 6.01 -14.22
C LYS A 80 -4.63 5.55 -12.77
N LEU A 81 -5.56 4.63 -12.51
CA LEU A 81 -5.81 4.10 -11.17
C LEU A 81 -4.65 3.22 -10.68
N PHE A 82 -3.98 2.51 -11.60
CA PHE A 82 -2.76 1.74 -11.33
C PHE A 82 -1.59 2.64 -10.91
N ILE A 83 -1.32 3.72 -11.66
CA ILE A 83 -0.27 4.68 -11.30
C ILE A 83 -0.57 5.30 -9.94
N TYR A 84 -1.82 5.71 -9.71
CA TYR A 84 -2.26 6.22 -8.42
C TYR A 84 -1.98 5.22 -7.29
N ASN A 85 -2.36 3.95 -7.44
CA ASN A 85 -2.16 2.96 -6.40
C ASN A 85 -0.67 2.67 -6.13
N ILE A 86 0.18 2.69 -7.16
CA ILE A 86 1.64 2.59 -6.97
C ILE A 86 2.14 3.75 -6.11
N VAL A 87 1.83 4.98 -6.48
CA VAL A 87 2.28 6.18 -5.75
C VAL A 87 1.79 6.14 -4.30
N MET A 88 0.51 5.82 -4.08
CA MET A 88 -0.08 5.74 -2.75
C MET A 88 0.53 4.60 -1.92
N THR A 89 0.81 3.44 -2.52
CA THR A 89 1.50 2.34 -1.83
C THR A 89 2.88 2.77 -1.32
N PHE A 90 3.62 3.59 -2.07
CA PHE A 90 4.94 4.06 -1.66
C PHE A 90 4.90 5.22 -0.66
N CYS A 91 3.85 6.03 -0.65
CA CYS A 91 3.76 7.26 0.14
C CYS A 91 4.01 7.06 1.65
N PRO A 92 3.39 6.08 2.34
CA PRO A 92 3.66 5.82 3.76
C PRO A 92 5.14 5.52 4.04
N TYR A 93 5.78 4.76 3.15
CA TYR A 93 7.17 4.34 3.32
C TYR A 93 8.17 5.44 2.98
N LEU A 94 7.83 6.33 2.04
CA LEU A 94 8.60 7.54 1.79
C LEU A 94 8.54 8.48 2.99
N TYR A 95 7.37 8.63 3.62
CA TYR A 95 7.25 9.35 4.88
C TYR A 95 8.15 8.72 5.95
N LEU A 96 8.11 7.40 6.12
CA LEU A 96 8.99 6.69 7.06
C LEU A 96 10.48 6.92 6.77
N ALA A 97 10.89 6.84 5.51
CA ALA A 97 12.28 7.08 5.13
C ALA A 97 12.71 8.52 5.43
N PHE A 98 11.80 9.48 5.17
CA PHE A 98 12.06 10.90 5.46
C PHE A 98 12.17 11.18 6.96
N THR A 99 11.28 10.60 7.78
CA THR A 99 11.35 10.78 9.24
C THR A 99 12.63 10.19 9.80
N GLN A 100 13.13 9.07 9.28
CA GLN A 100 14.43 8.51 9.69
C GLN A 100 15.65 9.33 9.26
N ILE A 101 15.58 10.06 8.14
CA ILE A 101 16.69 10.92 7.69
C ILE A 101 16.77 12.20 8.53
N VAL A 102 15.62 12.73 8.96
CA VAL A 102 15.52 13.98 9.72
C VAL A 102 15.73 13.78 11.23
N SER A 103 15.44 12.58 11.76
CA SER A 103 15.63 12.20 13.17
C SER A 103 17.09 11.91 13.52
#